data_AF-A0A1H2NBJ1-F1
#
_entry.id   AF-A0A1H2NBJ1-F1
#
_cell.length_a   1.000
_cell.length_b   1.000
_cell.length_c   1.000
_cell.angle_alpha   90.00
_cell.angle_beta   90.00
_cell.angle_gamma   90.00
#
_symmetry.space_group_name_H-M   'P 1'
#
loop_
_entity.id
_entity.type
_entity.pdbx_description
1 polymer ?
#
loop_
_entity_poly.entity_id
_entity_poly.type
_entity_poly.pdbx_seq_one_letter_code
_entity_poly.pdbx_strand_id
1 'polypeptide(L)'
;MSSSYEPQPPAEERRSLGQVLGDVSSDLSTLVRQELALAKAEVSQSATNAGKGVGMFAGAAVAGLLLLVFLSLSIMWGLGQFIGLQWSALIVAVIWLIVAVVLALVGKKELARVKGLPQTADTVGKIPNALKGQEERNR
;
A
#
# COMPACT_ATOMS: atom_id res chain seq x y z
N MET A 1 24.00 37.76 74.30
CA MET A 1 23.20 38.25 73.17
C MET A 1 23.27 37.18 72.09
N SER A 2 22.44 36.15 72.22
CA SER A 2 22.45 34.95 71.37
C SER A 2 21.05 34.79 70.78
N SER A 3 20.88 35.28 69.55
CA SER A 3 19.65 35.14 68.79
C SER A 3 19.54 33.69 68.32
N SER A 4 18.56 32.96 68.86
CA SER A 4 18.26 31.59 68.43
C SER A 4 17.58 31.65 67.07
N TYR A 5 18.20 31.04 66.06
CA TYR A 5 17.60 30.86 64.74
C TYR A 5 16.77 29.58 64.78
N GLU A 6 15.46 29.71 64.95
CA GLU A 6 14.52 28.60 64.72
C GLU A 6 14.44 28.34 63.21
N PRO A 7 14.79 27.14 62.72
CA PRO A 7 14.58 26.80 61.32
C PRO A 7 13.08 26.73 61.06
N GLN A 8 12.55 27.63 60.23
CA GLN A 8 11.20 27.48 59.72
C GLN A 8 11.13 26.18 58.90
N PRO A 9 10.20 25.26 59.19
CA PRO A 9 9.99 24.10 58.36
C PRO A 9 9.64 24.58 56.94
N PRO A 10 10.16 23.95 55.88
CA PRO A 10 9.80 24.31 54.52
C PRO A 10 8.28 24.27 54.44
N ALA A 11 7.67 25.37 53.99
CA ALA A 11 6.24 25.43 53.77
C ALA A 11 5.89 24.22 52.90
N GLU A 12 5.13 23.27 53.45
CA GLU A 12 4.52 22.22 52.65
C GLU A 12 3.65 22.94 51.64
N GLU A 13 4.19 23.05 50.43
CA GLU A 13 3.55 23.66 49.28
C GLU A 13 2.34 22.77 48.98
N ARG A 14 1.20 23.11 49.59
CA ARG A 14 -0.08 22.46 49.32
C ARG A 14 -0.36 22.70 47.85
N ARG A 15 0.02 21.73 47.01
CA ARG A 15 -0.15 21.81 45.57
C ARG A 15 -1.59 22.23 45.29
N SER A 16 -1.72 23.32 44.54
CA SER A 16 -3.02 23.83 44.14
C SER A 16 -3.71 22.79 43.25
N LEU A 17 -5.02 22.64 43.39
CA LEU A 17 -5.83 21.81 42.49
C LEU A 17 -5.62 22.18 41.01
N GLY A 18 -5.30 23.45 40.73
CA GLY A 18 -4.98 23.92 39.39
C GLY A 18 -3.63 23.40 38.85
N GLN A 19 -2.63 23.18 39.70
CA GLN A 19 -1.36 22.56 39.29
C GLN A 19 -1.55 21.08 38.96
N VAL A 20 -2.29 20.34 39.80
CA VAL A 20 -2.55 18.91 39.56
C VAL A 20 -3.34 18.69 38.26
N LEU A 21 -4.34 19.54 37.99
CA LEU A 21 -5.09 19.48 36.73
C LEU A 21 -4.22 19.83 35.50
N GLY A 22 -3.30 20.78 35.66
CA GLY A 22 -2.33 21.16 34.63
C GLY A 22 -1.37 20.03 34.29
N ASP A 23 -0.85 19.34 35.31
CA ASP A 23 0.06 18.19 35.15
C ASP A 23 -0.65 17.03 34.44
N VAL A 24 -1.87 16.68 34.86
CA VAL A 24 -2.67 15.63 34.20
C VAL A 24 -2.98 15.98 32.74
N SER A 25 -3.31 17.25 32.44
CA SER A 25 -3.54 17.69 31.06
C SER A 25 -2.28 17.62 30.21
N SER A 26 -1.12 17.93 30.80
CA SER A 26 0.18 17.84 30.14
C SER A 26 0.56 16.39 29.85
N ASP A 27 0.31 15.49 30.79
CA ASP A 27 0.56 14.06 30.65
C ASP A 27 -0.33 13.44 29.56
N LEU A 28 -1.62 13.79 29.54
CA LEU A 28 -2.53 13.36 28.46
C LEU A 28 -2.07 13.87 27.09
N SER A 29 -1.67 15.14 26.98
CA SER A 29 -1.12 15.69 25.74
C SER A 29 0.15 14.95 25.31
N THR A 30 0.97 14.53 26.27
CA THR A 30 2.20 13.77 26.02
C THR A 30 1.88 12.37 25.50
N LEU A 31 0.94 11.65 26.12
CA LEU A 31 0.48 10.34 25.68
C LEU A 31 -0.09 10.38 24.26
N VAL A 32 -0.95 11.34 23.95
CA VAL A 32 -1.54 11.48 22.60
C VAL A 32 -0.44 11.69 21.55
N ARG A 33 0.56 12.52 21.85
CA ARG A 33 1.71 12.73 20.95
C ARG A 33 2.55 11.47 20.78
N GLN A 34 2.72 10.68 21.83
CA GLN A 34 3.46 9.42 21.79
C GLN A 34 2.73 8.36 20.96
N GLU A 35 1.42 8.20 21.14
CA GLU A 35 0.57 7.30 20.34
C GLU A 35 0.62 7.69 18.85
N LEU A 36 0.53 8.99 18.54
CA LEU A 36 0.69 9.48 17.18
C LEU A 36 2.09 9.22 16.61
N ALA A 37 3.14 9.39 17.42
CA ALA A 37 4.52 9.10 17.00
C ALA A 37 4.72 7.60 16.74
N LEU A 38 4.15 6.74 17.59
CA LEU A 38 4.20 5.29 17.45
C LEU A 38 3.43 4.83 16.21
N ALA A 39 2.18 5.28 16.04
CA ALA A 39 1.37 4.97 14.87
C ALA A 39 2.06 5.43 13.58
N LYS A 40 2.69 6.61 13.59
CA LYS A 40 3.48 7.10 12.45
C LYS A 40 4.70 6.20 12.18
N ALA A 41 5.40 5.75 13.22
CA ALA A 41 6.53 4.84 13.08
C ALA A 41 6.09 3.48 12.51
N GLU A 42 4.98 2.92 13.00
CA GLU A 42 4.44 1.64 12.53
C GLU A 42 3.96 1.71 11.08
N VAL A 43 3.26 2.78 10.71
CA VAL A 43 2.86 3.03 9.31
C VAL A 43 4.08 3.20 8.41
N SER A 44 5.08 3.98 8.85
CA SER A 44 6.32 4.17 8.10
C SER A 44 7.09 2.86 7.90
N GLN A 45 7.17 2.04 8.95
CA GLN A 45 7.83 0.73 8.89
C GLN A 45 7.05 -0.23 7.96
N SER A 46 5.73 -0.23 8.07
CA SER A 46 4.84 -1.02 7.21
C SER A 46 4.97 -0.62 5.74
N ALA A 47 4.99 0.69 5.46
CA ALA A 47 5.19 1.23 4.11
C ALA A 47 6.58 0.85 3.55
N THR A 48 7.62 0.92 4.38
CA THR A 48 8.98 0.52 3.99
C THR A 48 9.05 -0.97 3.67
N ASN A 49 8.46 -1.82 4.52
CA ASN A 49 8.45 -3.27 4.32
C ASN A 49 7.64 -3.65 3.07
N ALA A 50 6.46 -3.06 2.89
CA ALA A 50 5.66 -3.23 1.68
C ALA A 50 6.42 -2.75 0.44
N GLY A 51 7.06 -1.59 0.50
CA GLY A 51 7.87 -1.04 -0.59
C GLY A 51 9.05 -1.94 -0.97
N LYS A 52 9.76 -2.50 0.01
CA LYS A 52 10.79 -3.52 -0.22
C LYS A 52 10.23 -4.76 -0.91
N GLY A 53 9.09 -5.27 -0.42
CA GLY A 53 8.41 -6.43 -1.00
C GLY A 53 8.04 -6.18 -2.47
N VAL A 54 7.38 -5.08 -2.76
CA VAL A 54 7.03 -4.66 -4.13
C VAL A 54 8.28 -4.51 -5.00
N GLY A 55 9.33 -3.88 -4.48
CA GLY A 55 10.61 -3.73 -5.17
C GLY A 55 11.28 -5.07 -5.51
N MET A 56 11.28 -6.02 -4.57
CA MET A 56 11.80 -7.38 -4.79
C MET A 56 11.00 -8.13 -5.86
N PHE A 57 9.67 -8.03 -5.83
CA PHE A 57 8.82 -8.63 -6.87
C PHE A 57 9.03 -8.00 -8.24
N ALA A 58 9.20 -6.67 -8.32
CA ALA A 58 9.55 -6.00 -9.57
C ALA A 58 10.91 -6.48 -10.10
N GLY A 59 11.93 -6.56 -9.24
CA GLY A 59 13.24 -7.11 -9.60
C GLY A 59 13.16 -8.56 -10.06
N ALA A 60 12.39 -9.40 -9.36
CA ALA A 60 12.17 -10.79 -9.74
C ALA A 60 11.44 -10.92 -11.09
N ALA A 61 10.47 -10.04 -11.38
CA ALA A 61 9.79 -10.01 -12.67
C ALA A 61 10.77 -9.68 -13.82
N VAL A 62 11.65 -8.68 -13.63
CA VAL A 62 12.68 -8.33 -14.61
C VAL A 62 13.68 -9.48 -14.79
N ALA A 63 14.19 -10.05 -13.70
CA ALA A 63 15.12 -11.18 -13.75
C ALA A 63 14.48 -12.41 -14.42
N GLY A 64 13.22 -12.70 -14.11
CA GLY A 64 12.44 -13.76 -14.74
C GLY A 64 12.25 -13.54 -16.23
N LEU A 65 11.95 -12.31 -16.67
CA LEU A 65 11.87 -11.96 -18.08
C LEU A 65 13.20 -12.21 -18.81
N LEU A 66 14.32 -11.75 -18.24
CA LEU A 66 15.65 -11.96 -18.82
C LEU A 66 15.98 -13.46 -18.91
N LEU A 67 15.71 -14.22 -17.86
CA LEU A 67 15.87 -15.67 -17.86
C LEU A 67 15.08 -16.32 -19.00
N LEU A 68 13.81 -15.94 -19.18
CA LEU A 68 12.94 -16.46 -20.22
C LEU A 68 13.45 -16.12 -21.64
N VAL A 69 14.01 -14.91 -21.83
CA VAL A 69 14.64 -14.53 -23.10
C VAL A 69 15.87 -15.38 -23.37
N PHE A 70 16.80 -15.49 -22.42
CA PHE A 70 18.01 -16.30 -22.60
C PHE A 70 17.71 -17.79 -22.78
N LEU A 71 16.71 -18.31 -22.06
CA LEU A 71 16.25 -19.69 -22.24
C LEU A 71 15.67 -19.91 -23.64
N SER A 72 14.86 -18.97 -24.13
CA SER A 72 14.29 -19.03 -25.49
C SER A 72 15.38 -19.03 -26.56
N LEU A 73 16.38 -18.16 -26.41
CA LEU A 73 17.54 -18.13 -27.30
C LEU A 73 18.34 -19.44 -27.21
N SER A 74 18.61 -19.94 -26.00
CA SER A 74 19.34 -21.19 -25.80
C SER A 74 18.63 -22.37 -26.48
N ILE A 75 17.31 -22.49 -26.33
CA ILE A 75 16.50 -23.51 -27.00
C ILE A 75 16.55 -23.33 -28.52
N MET A 76 16.37 -22.10 -29.02
CA MET A 76 16.38 -21.81 -30.45
C MET A 76 17.73 -22.17 -31.10
N TRP A 77 18.84 -21.77 -30.47
CA TRP A 77 20.19 -22.07 -30.95
C TRP A 77 20.54 -23.56 -30.82
N GLY A 78 20.13 -24.20 -29.72
CA GLY A 78 20.34 -25.62 -29.47
C GLY A 78 19.60 -26.51 -30.48
N LEU A 79 18.29 -26.28 -30.67
CA LEU A 79 17.51 -26.94 -31.72
C LEU A 79 18.01 -26.58 -33.12
N GLY A 80 18.50 -25.34 -33.30
CA GLY A 80 19.01 -24.83 -34.57
C GLY A 80 20.13 -25.68 -35.16
N GLN A 81 20.91 -26.37 -34.31
CA GLN A 81 21.96 -27.30 -34.76
C GLN A 81 21.42 -28.57 -35.42
N PHE A 82 20.16 -28.95 -35.14
CA PHE A 82 19.56 -30.18 -35.63
C PHE A 82 18.57 -29.94 -36.76
N ILE A 83 17.77 -28.87 -36.68
CA ILE A 83 16.65 -28.61 -37.59
C ILE A 83 16.72 -27.25 -38.32
N GLY A 84 17.76 -26.46 -38.05
CA GLY A 84 17.91 -25.10 -38.59
C GLY A 84 17.21 -24.04 -37.73
N LEU A 85 17.82 -22.85 -37.67
CA LEU A 85 17.38 -21.73 -36.82
C LEU A 85 15.94 -21.27 -37.10
N GLN A 86 15.48 -21.39 -38.34
CA GLN A 86 14.17 -20.96 -38.83
C GLN A 86 13.07 -21.83 -38.23
N TRP A 87 13.25 -23.16 -38.26
CA TRP A 87 12.29 -24.11 -37.68
C TRP A 87 12.33 -24.08 -36.15
N SER A 88 13.51 -23.91 -35.56
CA SER A 88 13.65 -23.72 -34.12
C SER A 88 12.94 -22.46 -33.63
N ALA A 89 13.07 -21.34 -34.35
CA ALA A 89 12.37 -20.10 -34.03
C ALA A 89 10.85 -20.28 -34.09
N LEU A 90 10.33 -21.01 -35.08
CA LEU A 90 8.90 -21.32 -35.17
C LEU A 90 8.43 -22.17 -33.97
N ILE A 91 9.20 -23.18 -33.56
CA ILE A 91 8.85 -23.99 -32.38
C ILE A 91 8.80 -23.11 -31.12
N VAL A 92 9.82 -22.29 -30.88
CA VAL A 92 9.87 -21.39 -29.73
C VAL A 92 8.71 -20.39 -29.77
N ALA A 93 8.35 -19.87 -30.95
CA ALA A 93 7.21 -18.98 -31.12
C ALA A 93 5.87 -19.68 -30.79
N VAL A 94 5.68 -20.93 -31.21
CA VAL A 94 4.49 -21.73 -30.87
C VAL A 94 4.41 -21.97 -29.36
N ILE A 95 5.53 -22.26 -28.70
CA ILE A 95 5.58 -22.40 -27.23
C ILE A 95 5.11 -21.11 -26.56
N TRP A 96 5.62 -19.96 -26.98
CA TRP A 96 5.21 -18.67 -26.43
C TRP A 96 3.75 -18.32 -26.72
N LEU A 97 3.24 -18.70 -27.89
CA LEU A 97 1.82 -18.54 -28.22
C LEU A 97 0.94 -19.31 -27.23
N ILE A 98 1.29 -20.57 -26.92
CA ILE A 98 0.56 -21.38 -25.95
C ILE A 98 0.62 -20.74 -24.56
N VAL A 99 1.81 -20.33 -24.11
CA VAL A 99 1.99 -19.64 -22.82
C VAL A 99 1.15 -18.37 -22.75
N ALA A 100 1.14 -17.55 -23.82
CA ALA A 100 0.37 -16.32 -23.89
C ALA A 100 -1.15 -16.58 -23.80
N VAL A 101 -1.66 -17.59 -24.52
CA VAL A 101 -3.08 -17.98 -24.44
C VAL A 101 -3.44 -18.44 -23.03
N VAL A 102 -2.63 -19.29 -22.40
CA VAL A 102 -2.87 -19.75 -21.03
C VAL A 102 -2.88 -18.57 -20.06
N LEU A 103 -1.88 -17.68 -20.13
CA LEU A 103 -1.81 -16.50 -19.27
C LEU A 103 -3.00 -15.56 -19.48
N ALA A 104 -3.43 -15.35 -20.72
CA ALA A 104 -4.61 -14.53 -21.03
C ALA A 104 -5.90 -15.12 -20.44
N LEU A 105 -6.07 -16.44 -20.52
CA LEU A 105 -7.23 -17.13 -19.95
C LEU A 105 -7.23 -17.10 -18.42
N VAL A 106 -6.07 -17.34 -17.79
CA VAL A 106 -5.91 -17.26 -16.34
C VAL A 106 -6.12 -15.83 -15.87
N GLY A 107 -5.50 -14.84 -16.51
CA GLY A 107 -5.67 -13.43 -16.21
C GLY A 107 -7.13 -12.99 -16.32
N LYS A 108 -7.82 -13.40 -17.39
CA LYS A 108 -9.27 -13.15 -17.54
C LYS A 108 -10.09 -13.76 -16.41
N LYS A 109 -9.75 -14.97 -15.97
CA LYS A 109 -10.42 -15.66 -14.85
C LYS A 109 -10.18 -14.95 -13.51
N GLU A 110 -8.94 -14.52 -13.24
CA GLU A 110 -8.62 -13.80 -12.02
C GLU A 110 -9.27 -12.41 -11.99
N LEU A 111 -9.27 -11.68 -13.11
CA LEU A 111 -10.00 -10.41 -13.23
C LEU A 111 -11.50 -10.59 -13.02
N ALA A 112 -12.10 -11.69 -13.52
CA ALA A 112 -13.51 -12.01 -13.28
C ALA A 112 -13.81 -12.39 -11.82
N ARG A 113 -12.80 -12.85 -11.06
CA ARG A 113 -12.92 -13.19 -9.62
C ARG A 113 -12.80 -11.97 -8.72
N VAL A 114 -12.17 -10.89 -9.18
CA VAL A 114 -12.19 -9.61 -8.50
C VAL A 114 -13.63 -9.07 -8.57
N LYS A 115 -14.47 -9.48 -7.61
CA LYS A 115 -15.81 -8.94 -7.39
C LYS A 115 -15.71 -7.42 -7.26
N GLY A 116 -16.20 -6.70 -8.27
CA GLY A 116 -16.43 -5.26 -8.17
C GLY A 116 -15.47 -4.36 -8.95
N LEU A 117 -15.27 -4.56 -10.26
CA LEU A 117 -15.39 -3.37 -11.10
C LEU A 117 -16.88 -3.00 -11.08
N PRO A 118 -17.26 -1.86 -10.49
CA PRO A 118 -18.64 -1.44 -10.55
C PRO A 118 -19.04 -1.28 -12.01
N GLN A 119 -20.06 -2.03 -12.45
CA GLN A 119 -20.89 -1.62 -13.60
C GLN A 119 -21.51 -0.22 -13.37
N THR A 120 -21.27 0.39 -12.21
CA THR A 120 -21.66 1.74 -11.85
C THR A 120 -20.90 2.84 -12.61
N ALA A 121 -19.79 2.57 -13.32
CA ALA A 121 -19.27 3.55 -14.28
C ALA A 121 -20.33 3.90 -15.36
N ASP A 122 -21.16 2.93 -15.75
CA ASP A 122 -22.30 3.14 -16.66
C ASP A 122 -23.55 3.71 -15.95
N THR A 123 -23.61 3.70 -14.61
CA THR A 123 -24.76 4.20 -13.84
C THR A 123 -24.55 5.63 -13.36
N VAL A 124 -23.32 6.07 -13.10
CA VAL A 124 -23.00 7.47 -12.72
C VAL A 124 -23.37 8.44 -13.85
N GLY A 125 -23.29 8.00 -15.12
CA GLY A 125 -23.76 8.80 -16.27
C GLY A 125 -25.30 8.86 -16.44
N LYS A 126 -26.07 8.02 -15.72
CA LYS A 126 -27.55 7.94 -15.88
C LYS A 126 -28.33 8.74 -14.84
N ILE A 127 -27.68 9.48 -13.95
CA ILE A 127 -28.36 10.34 -12.96
C ILE A 127 -28.11 11.86 -13.20
N PRO A 128 -28.44 12.43 -14.38
CA PRO A 128 -28.58 13.89 -14.51
C PRO A 128 -30.02 14.40 -14.26
N ASN A 129 -31.04 13.54 -14.28
CA ASN A 129 -32.45 13.99 -14.26
C ASN A 129 -33.08 14.09 -12.86
N ALA A 130 -32.38 13.69 -11.79
CA ALA A 130 -32.87 13.86 -10.42
C ALA A 130 -32.56 15.25 -9.82
N LEU A 131 -31.69 16.04 -10.45
CA LEU A 131 -31.27 17.37 -9.96
C LEU A 131 -31.94 18.54 -10.69
N LYS A 132 -32.87 18.30 -11.63
CA LYS A 132 -33.39 19.35 -12.52
C LYS A 132 -34.92 19.55 -12.55
N GLY A 133 -35.67 19.10 -11.55
CA GLY A 133 -37.14 19.15 -11.65
C GLY A 133 -37.91 19.19 -10.34
N GLN A 134 -37.73 20.24 -9.53
CA GLN A 134 -38.63 20.56 -8.41
C GLN A 134 -38.91 22.08 -8.27
N GLU A 135 -38.60 22.94 -9.25
CA GLU A 135 -38.91 24.39 -9.16
C GLU A 135 -40.14 24.85 -9.97
N GLU A 136 -40.75 23.98 -10.80
CA GLU A 136 -41.91 24.37 -11.63
C GLU A 136 -43.23 23.66 -11.26
N ARG A 137 -43.45 23.30 -9.99
CA ARG A 137 -44.81 22.97 -9.53
C ARG A 137 -45.41 24.10 -8.70
N ASN A 138 -45.54 25.21 -9.40
CA ASN A 138 -46.66 26.15 -9.46
C ASN A 138 -47.44 26.48 -8.16
N ARG A 139 -47.22 27.73 -7.73
CA ARG A 139 -48.20 28.85 -7.82
C ARG A 139 -49.52 28.58 -8.54
#